data_AF-X1TU76-F1
#
_entry.id   AF-X1TU76-F1
#
_cell.length_a   1.000
_cell.length_b   1.000
_cell.length_c   1.000
_cell.angle_alpha   90.00
_cell.angle_beta   90.00
_cell.angle_gamma   90.00
#
_symmetry.space_group_name_H-M   'P 1'
#
loop_
_entity.id
_entity.type
_entity.pdbx_description
1 polymer ?
#
loop_
_entity_poly.entity_id
_entity_poly.type
_entity_poly.pdbx_seq_one_letter_code
_entity_poly.pdbx_strand_id
1 'polypeptide(L)'
;PYPGCELYDVLKSEGKIMTDDWRAFTSYPSYSGNRPVYVPDGRSWQELVQTQKQAMREFYVRRKFIIGELRRFRLSNLHYYYSGLKGLIFPPANKAKDIARK
;
A
#
# COMPACT_ATOMS: atom_id res chain seq x y z
N PRO A 1 0.53 -1.38 13.97
CA PRO A 1 -0.21 -2.41 14.72
C PRO A 1 -1.71 -2.16 14.52
N TYR A 2 -2.53 -3.20 14.37
CA TYR A 2 -3.97 -3.04 14.16
C TYR A 2 -4.72 -3.21 15.50
N PRO A 3 -5.83 -2.49 15.74
CA PRO A 3 -6.62 -2.67 16.95
C PRO A 3 -7.08 -4.12 17.12
N GLY A 4 -7.09 -4.61 18.36
CA GLY A 4 -7.46 -5.98 18.69
C GLY A 4 -6.31 -7.00 18.63
N CYS A 5 -5.06 -6.56 18.38
CA CYS A 5 -3.88 -7.38 18.63
C CYS A 5 -3.17 -6.93 19.92
N GLU A 6 -2.55 -7.87 20.61
CA GLU A 6 -1.82 -7.62 21.87
C GLU A 6 -0.79 -6.49 21.73
N LEU A 7 -0.06 -6.45 20.62
CA LEU A 7 0.91 -5.40 20.34
C LEU A 7 0.28 -4.01 20.26
N TYR A 8 -0.95 -3.88 19.75
CA TYR A 8 -1.65 -2.61 19.74
C TYR A 8 -2.00 -2.17 21.16
N ASP A 9 -2.51 -3.08 21.99
CA ASP A 9 -2.93 -2.77 23.36
C ASP A 9 -1.73 -2.33 24.22
N VAL A 10 -0.60 -3.04 24.10
CA VAL A 10 0.66 -2.66 24.74
C VAL A 10 1.10 -1.27 24.30
N LEU A 11 1.24 -1.03 23.00
CA LEU A 11 1.70 0.26 22.47
C LEU A 11 0.72 1.41 22.77
N LYS A 12 -0.58 1.12 22.86
CA LYS A 12 -1.60 2.09 23.26
C LYS A 12 -1.49 2.45 24.73
N SER A 13 -1.26 1.48 25.60
CA SER A 13 -1.02 1.71 27.03
C SER A 13 0.26 2.53 27.29
N GLU A 14 1.27 2.40 26.41
CA GLU A 14 2.50 3.18 26.43
C GLU A 14 2.37 4.57 25.77
N GLY A 15 1.20 4.92 25.22
CA GLY A 15 0.99 6.19 24.51
C GLY A 15 1.73 6.31 23.18
N LYS A 16 2.17 5.19 22.58
CA LYS A 16 2.96 5.13 21.35
C LYS A 16 2.14 5.07 20.05
N ILE A 17 0.81 4.95 20.17
CA ILE A 17 -0.10 5.01 19.02
C ILE A 17 -0.36 6.48 18.67
N MET A 18 -0.02 6.87 17.44
CA MET A 18 -0.08 8.28 17.00
C MET A 18 -1.49 8.75 16.66
N THR A 19 -2.43 7.84 16.39
CA THR A 19 -3.80 8.16 16.03
C THR A 19 -4.75 7.00 16.28
N ASP A 20 -5.99 7.34 16.64
CA ASP A 20 -7.12 6.41 16.75
C ASP A 20 -8.03 6.44 15.51
N ASP A 21 -7.70 7.23 14.49
CA ASP A 21 -8.44 7.22 13.23
C ASP A 21 -8.19 5.90 12.49
N TRP A 22 -9.23 5.08 12.38
CA TRP A 22 -9.22 3.81 11.67
C TRP A 22 -8.75 3.92 10.22
N ARG A 23 -8.96 5.07 9.56
CA ARG A 23 -8.52 5.29 8.17
C ARG A 23 -7.00 5.41 8.04
N ALA A 24 -6.29 5.68 9.13
CA ALA A 24 -4.84 5.76 9.16
C ALA A 24 -4.18 4.37 9.31
N PHE A 25 -4.94 3.34 9.71
CA PHE A 25 -4.41 1.98 9.87
C PHE A 25 -4.24 1.32 8.50
N THR A 26 -3.01 1.34 8.01
CA THR A 26 -2.64 0.76 6.72
C THR A 26 -1.31 0.03 6.81
N SER A 27 -1.22 -1.09 6.09
CA SER A 27 0.04 -1.81 5.89
C SER A 27 0.94 -1.11 4.85
N TYR A 28 0.40 -0.15 4.09
CA TYR A 28 1.10 0.53 2.99
C TYR A 28 1.05 2.06 3.14
N PRO A 29 1.69 2.63 4.18
CA PRO A 29 1.77 4.08 4.37
C PRO A 29 2.40 4.81 3.17
N SER A 30 3.30 4.14 2.44
CA SER A 30 3.90 4.69 1.21
C SER A 30 2.92 4.95 0.06
N TYR A 31 1.76 4.27 0.05
CA TYR A 31 0.73 4.40 -0.99
C TYR A 31 -0.40 5.32 -0.55
N SER A 32 -0.86 5.19 0.69
CA SER A 32 -1.97 6.00 1.22
C SER A 32 -1.61 7.47 1.48
N GLY A 33 -0.32 7.78 1.65
CA GLY A 33 0.13 9.12 2.07
C GLY A 33 -0.10 9.41 3.56
N ASN A 34 -0.73 8.48 4.30
CA ASN A 34 -0.93 8.59 5.73
C ASN A 34 0.37 8.32 6.49
N ARG A 35 0.52 8.97 7.66
CA ARG A 35 1.58 8.64 8.60
C ARG A 35 1.30 7.24 9.19
N PRO A 36 2.34 6.41 9.39
CA PRO A 36 2.20 5.16 10.13
C PRO A 36 1.60 5.41 11.51
N VAL A 37 0.66 4.56 11.94
CA VAL A 37 0.02 4.63 13.26
C VAL A 37 0.98 4.40 14.43
N TYR A 38 2.16 3.85 14.14
CA TYR A 38 3.23 3.58 15.09
C TYR A 38 4.58 3.76 14.39
N VAL A 39 5.51 4.40 15.09
CA VAL A 39 6.91 4.54 14.69
C VAL A 39 7.76 3.99 15.82
N PRO A 40 8.61 2.96 15.58
CA PRO A 40 9.48 2.43 16.61
C PRO A 40 10.46 3.47 17.16
N ASP A 41 10.83 3.31 18.42
CA ASP A 41 11.79 4.19 19.09
C ASP A 41 13.11 4.25 18.30
N GLY A 42 13.65 5.47 18.15
CA GLY A 42 14.86 5.72 17.37
C GLY A 42 14.69 5.70 15.84
N ARG A 43 13.47 5.60 15.33
CA ARG A 43 13.16 5.70 13.89
C ARG A 43 12.31 6.93 13.57
N SER A 44 12.28 7.31 12.30
CA SER A 44 11.37 8.34 11.79
C SER A 44 10.30 7.75 10.87
N TRP A 45 9.12 8.37 10.82
CA TRP A 45 8.06 7.91 9.91
C TRP A 45 8.47 8.04 8.43
N GLN A 46 9.26 9.06 8.10
CA GLN A 46 9.77 9.30 6.75
C GLN A 46 10.66 8.14 6.31
N GLU A 47 11.57 7.73 7.19
CA GLU A 47 12.45 6.59 6.97
C GLU A 47 11.65 5.31 6.70
N LEU A 48 10.66 4.99 7.54
CA LEU A 48 9.80 3.81 7.33
C LEU A 48 9.12 3.81 5.96
N VAL A 49 8.59 4.96 5.54
CA VAL A 49 7.97 5.13 4.22
C VAL A 49 8.98 4.93 3.09
N GLN A 50 10.19 5.49 3.22
CA GLN A 50 11.23 5.34 2.20
C GLN A 50 11.74 3.90 2.11
N THR A 51 11.98 3.24 3.24
CA THR A 51 12.35 1.83 3.28
C THR A 51 11.28 0.95 2.65
N GLN A 52 10.00 1.20 2.91
CA GLN A 52 8.92 0.48 2.23
C GLN A 52 8.94 0.69 0.71
N LYS A 53 9.10 1.93 0.24
CA LYS A 53 9.21 2.23 -1.20
C LYS A 53 10.39 1.51 -1.84
N GLN A 54 11.54 1.51 -1.17
CA GLN A 54 12.73 0.82 -1.64
C GLN A 54 12.49 -0.70 -1.72
N ALA A 55 12.00 -1.32 -0.64
CA ALA A 55 11.72 -2.75 -0.60
C ALA A 55 10.72 -3.19 -1.68
N MET A 56 9.67 -2.40 -1.92
CA MET A 56 8.71 -2.67 -2.99
C MET A 56 9.38 -2.61 -4.38
N ARG A 57 10.21 -1.61 -4.65
CA ARG A 57 10.95 -1.53 -5.93
C ARG A 57 11.88 -2.71 -6.09
N GLU A 58 12.68 -3.04 -5.08
CA GLU A 58 13.62 -4.16 -5.13
C GLU A 58 12.90 -5.49 -5.38
N PHE A 59 11.74 -5.70 -4.76
CA PHE A 59 10.94 -6.90 -4.94
C PHE A 59 10.35 -6.99 -6.36
N TYR A 60 9.63 -5.96 -6.81
CA TYR A 60 8.90 -6.00 -8.09
C TYR A 60 9.79 -5.78 -9.31
N VAL A 61 10.90 -5.05 -9.19
CA VAL A 61 11.86 -4.80 -10.29
C VAL A 61 12.90 -5.93 -10.40
N ARG A 62 12.80 -6.96 -9.54
CA ARG A 62 13.71 -8.11 -9.58
C ARG A 62 13.63 -8.83 -10.93
N ARG A 63 14.74 -8.86 -11.68
CA ARG A 63 14.81 -9.50 -13.03
C ARG A 63 14.19 -10.90 -13.07
N LYS A 64 14.47 -11.74 -12.07
CA LYS A 64 13.91 -13.10 -11.99
C LYS A 64 12.38 -13.10 -11.88
N PHE A 65 11.80 -12.16 -11.13
CA PHE A 65 10.36 -12.00 -11.00
C PHE A 65 9.74 -11.57 -12.34
N ILE A 66 10.31 -10.53 -12.97
CA ILE A 66 9.86 -10.04 -14.28
C ILE A 66 9.89 -11.14 -15.34
N ILE A 67 11.02 -11.85 -15.48
CA ILE A 67 11.16 -12.94 -16.46
C ILE A 67 10.17 -14.06 -16.17
N GLY A 68 9.96 -14.39 -14.89
CA GLY A 68 8.97 -15.39 -14.48
C GLY A 68 7.56 -15.02 -14.91
N GLU A 69 7.18 -13.76 -14.73
CA GLU A 69 5.85 -13.26 -15.09
C GLU A 69 5.66 -13.18 -16.61
N LEU A 70 6.67 -12.70 -17.34
CA LEU A 70 6.65 -12.66 -18.80
C LEU A 70 6.52 -14.06 -19.42
N ARG A 71 7.14 -15.09 -18.83
CA ARG A 71 6.97 -16.48 -19.27
C ARG A 71 5.58 -17.05 -19.00
N ARG A 72 4.90 -16.55 -17.96
CA ARG A 72 3.53 -16.96 -17.60
C ARG A 72 2.45 -16.18 -18.36
N PHE A 73 2.84 -15.06 -18.98
CA PHE A 73 1.94 -14.20 -19.73
C PHE A 73 1.28 -14.97 -20.89
N ARG A 74 -0.05 -14.89 -20.96
CA ARG A 74 -0.84 -15.47 -22.06
C ARG A 74 -1.38 -14.35 -22.93
N LEU A 75 -1.16 -14.44 -24.25
CA LEU A 75 -1.66 -13.47 -25.22
C LEU A 75 -3.20 -13.32 -25.17
N SER A 76 -3.92 -14.37 -24.78
CA SER A 76 -5.38 -14.32 -24.56
C SER A 76 -5.80 -13.25 -23.54
N ASN A 77 -4.92 -12.91 -22.60
CA ASN A 77 -5.21 -11.95 -21.54
C ASN A 77 -4.91 -10.51 -21.95
N LEU A 78 -4.37 -10.27 -23.15
CA LEU A 78 -3.97 -8.94 -23.60
C LEU A 78 -5.11 -7.91 -23.54
N HIS A 79 -6.34 -8.35 -23.84
CA HIS A 79 -7.53 -7.51 -23.77
C HIS A 79 -7.84 -7.01 -22.34
N TYR A 80 -7.51 -7.77 -21.29
CA TYR A 80 -7.67 -7.34 -19.90
C TYR A 80 -6.70 -6.20 -19.56
N TYR A 81 -5.45 -6.32 -20.01
CA TYR A 81 -4.44 -5.26 -19.81
C TYR A 81 -4.81 -3.99 -20.58
N TYR A 82 -5.30 -4.14 -21.82
CA TYR A 82 -5.78 -3.00 -22.61
C TYR A 82 -6.99 -2.32 -21.95
N SER A 83 -7.96 -3.11 -21.46
CA SER A 83 -9.14 -2.59 -20.76
C SER A 83 -8.76 -1.86 -19.47
N GLY A 84 -7.81 -2.40 -18.71
CA GLY A 84 -7.25 -1.76 -17.51
C GLY A 84 -6.54 -0.45 -17.83
N LEU A 85 -5.68 -0.43 -18.86
CA LEU A 85 -4.99 0.78 -19.31
C LEU A 85 -5.98 1.85 -19.77
N LYS A 86 -6.98 1.45 -20.57
CA LYS A 86 -8.05 2.35 -21.02
C LYS A 86 -8.82 2.92 -19.83
N GLY A 87 -9.13 2.11 -18.81
CA GLY A 87 -9.80 2.59 -17.60
C GLY A 87 -8.96 3.56 -16.76
N LEU A 88 -7.63 3.48 -16.85
CA LEU A 88 -6.73 4.38 -16.14
C LEU A 88 -6.57 5.74 -16.86
N ILE A 89 -6.55 5.73 -18.20
CA ILE A 89 -6.44 6.94 -19.03
C ILE A 89 -7.81 7.62 -19.22
N PHE A 90 -8.85 6.82 -19.39
CA PHE A 90 -10.23 7.25 -19.60
C PHE A 90 -11.13 6.66 -18.51
N PRO A 91 -10.99 7.13 -17.25
CA PRO A 91 -11.84 6.67 -16.17
C PRO A 91 -13.31 6.98 -16.50
N PRO A 92 -14.21 5.99 -16.42
CA PRO A 92 -15.62 6.24 -16.68
C PRO A 92 -16.14 7.27 -15.66
N ALA A 93 -16.84 8.29 -16.17
CA ALA A 93 -17.22 9.51 -15.46
C ALA A 93 -18.05 9.31 -14.17
N ASN A 94 -18.48 8.08 -13.84
CA ASN A 94 -19.41 7.79 -12.75
C ASN A 94 -18.90 6.83 -11.65
N LYS A 95 -17.58 6.69 -11.44
CA LYS A 95 -17.05 5.98 -10.23
C LYS A 95 -16.04 6.75 -9.39
N ALA A 96 -15.60 7.94 -9.83
CA ALA A 96 -14.67 8.76 -9.05
C ALA A 96 -15.28 9.31 -7.75
N LYS A 97 -16.61 9.36 -7.63
CA LYS A 97 -17.32 9.85 -6.43
C LYS A 97 -17.51 8.80 -5.32
N ASP A 98 -17.40 7.50 -5.61
CA ASP A 98 -17.60 6.44 -4.61
C ASP A 98 -16.32 6.01 -3.90
N ILE A 99 -15.15 6.19 -4.52
CA ILE A 99 -13.86 5.84 -3.91
C ILE A 99 -13.40 6.92 -2.93
N ALA A 100 -13.84 8.18 -3.13
CA ALA A 100 -13.55 9.29 -2.22
C ALA A 100 -14.51 9.40 -1.02
N ARG A 101 -15.51 8.52 -0.91
CA ARG A 101 -16.58 8.59 0.11
C ARG A 101 -16.75 7.34 0.98
N LYS A 102 -15.89 6.33 0.85
CA LYS A 102 -15.86 5.17 1.74
C LYS A 102 -14.62 5.20 2.63
#